data_AF-A0A5E7P7E7-F1
#
_entry.id   AF-A0A5E7P7E7-F1
#
_cell.length_a   1.000
_cell.length_b   1.000
_cell.length_c   1.000
_cell.angle_alpha   90.00
_cell.angle_beta   90.00
_cell.angle_gamma   90.00
#
_symmetry.space_group_name_H-M   'P 1'
#
loop_
_entity.id
_entity.type
_entity.pdbx_description
1 polymer ?
#
loop_
_entity_poly.entity_id
_entity_poly.type
_entity_poly.pdbx_seq_one_letter_code
_entity_poly.pdbx_strand_id
1 'polypeptide(L)'
;MTTDRVDPFKALGQFKPKSDADSVPLSVDIDKLSTDNNFPSREAQRVELGPKRKRFGAASKVQFNIRVDAADQERFYRIAEERGISKLGDLFGRCLDALEELEKIKTDRAH
;
A
#
# COMPACT_ATOMS: atom_id res chain seq x y z
N MET A 1 -66.08 -18.49 -0.50
CA MET A 1 -64.71 -19.00 -0.33
C MET A 1 -63.82 -17.86 0.13
N THR A 2 -63.83 -17.55 1.42
CA THR A 2 -62.97 -16.50 2.01
C THR A 2 -61.60 -17.10 2.27
N THR A 3 -60.61 -16.66 1.51
CA THR A 3 -59.22 -17.08 1.63
C THR A 3 -58.62 -16.48 2.90
N ASP A 4 -58.48 -17.31 3.94
CA ASP A 4 -57.82 -16.95 5.18
C ASP A 4 -56.32 -16.79 4.91
N ARG A 5 -55.89 -15.55 4.63
CA ARG A 5 -54.51 -15.23 4.28
C ARG A 5 -53.67 -15.25 5.56
N VAL A 6 -52.81 -16.25 5.70
CA VAL A 6 -51.86 -16.36 6.81
C VAL A 6 -50.95 -15.13 6.83
N ASP A 7 -50.96 -14.40 7.93
CA ASP A 7 -50.09 -13.25 8.16
C ASP A 7 -48.67 -13.73 8.51
N PRO A 8 -47.66 -13.47 7.65
CA PRO A 8 -46.29 -13.92 7.85
C PRO A 8 -45.59 -13.24 9.03
N PHE A 9 -46.15 -12.17 9.58
CA PHE A 9 -45.50 -11.38 10.64
C PHE A 9 -45.96 -11.73 12.05
N LYS A 10 -46.95 -12.63 12.22
CA LYS A 10 -47.43 -13.09 13.54
C LYS A 10 -46.34 -13.72 14.41
N ALA A 11 -45.31 -14.32 13.81
CA ALA A 11 -44.23 -15.00 14.53
C ALA A 11 -43.08 -14.07 14.96
N LEU A 12 -43.08 -12.80 14.54
CA LEU A 12 -41.97 -11.89 14.83
C LEU A 12 -41.77 -11.59 16.32
N GLY A 13 -42.83 -11.65 17.13
CA GLY A 13 -42.75 -11.44 18.58
C GLY A 13 -42.01 -12.56 19.34
N GLN A 14 -41.70 -13.67 18.67
CA GLN A 14 -40.96 -14.81 19.25
C GLN A 14 -39.44 -14.68 19.11
N PHE A 15 -38.96 -13.75 18.28
CA PHE A 15 -37.54 -13.45 18.17
C PHE A 15 -37.08 -12.64 19.39
N LYS A 16 -36.69 -13.35 20.45
CA LYS A 16 -35.97 -12.76 21.57
C LYS A 16 -34.48 -13.02 21.41
N PRO A 17 -33.62 -12.02 21.68
CA PRO A 17 -32.17 -12.26 21.71
C PRO A 17 -31.86 -13.33 22.76
N LYS A 18 -30.97 -14.25 22.41
CA LYS A 18 -30.50 -15.28 23.34
C LYS A 18 -29.73 -14.58 24.47
N SER A 19 -30.03 -14.92 25.72
CA SER A 19 -29.31 -14.36 26.87
C SER A 19 -27.83 -14.78 26.84
N ASP A 20 -26.93 -13.84 27.12
CA ASP A 20 -25.47 -14.02 27.05
C ASP A 20 -24.90 -15.09 28.01
N ALA A 21 -25.74 -15.68 28.87
CA ALA A 21 -25.34 -16.61 29.92
C ALA A 21 -24.93 -18.02 29.42
N ASP A 22 -25.17 -18.36 28.15
CA ASP A 22 -24.89 -19.71 27.62
C ASP A 22 -23.66 -19.79 26.70
N SER A 23 -22.88 -18.72 26.56
CA SER A 23 -21.63 -18.81 25.77
C SER A 23 -20.51 -19.41 26.62
N VAL A 24 -20.46 -20.75 26.66
CA VAL A 24 -19.25 -21.46 27.10
C VAL A 24 -18.07 -20.95 26.25
N PRO A 25 -16.93 -20.56 26.85
CA PRO A 25 -15.80 -20.07 26.08
C PRO A 25 -15.26 -21.19 25.18
N LEU A 26 -15.58 -21.09 23.88
CA LEU A 26 -15.21 -22.04 22.81
C LEU A 26 -13.69 -22.16 22.59
N SER A 27 -12.86 -21.36 23.27
CA SER A 27 -11.41 -21.32 23.02
C SER A 27 -10.74 -22.68 23.24
N VAL A 28 -11.13 -23.39 24.29
CA VAL A 28 -10.53 -24.70 24.61
C VAL A 28 -10.90 -25.76 23.57
N ASP A 29 -12.10 -25.68 22.99
CA ASP A 29 -12.59 -26.65 22.02
C ASP A 29 -12.00 -26.40 20.63
N ILE A 30 -11.78 -25.13 20.27
CA ILE A 30 -11.15 -24.75 18.99
C ILE A 30 -9.69 -25.21 18.94
N ASP A 31 -8.93 -25.03 20.02
CA ASP A 31 -7.51 -25.41 20.08
C ASP A 31 -7.32 -26.93 20.04
N LYS A 32 -8.20 -27.67 20.74
CA LYS A 32 -8.23 -29.15 20.66
C LYS A 32 -8.59 -29.62 19.26
N LEU A 33 -9.64 -29.06 18.64
CA LEU A 33 -10.06 -29.40 17.29
C LEU A 33 -8.95 -29.14 16.24
N SER A 34 -8.21 -28.03 16.39
CA SER A 34 -7.08 -27.71 15.51
C SER A 34 -5.95 -28.72 15.63
N THR A 35 -5.66 -29.16 16.86
CA THR A 35 -4.60 -30.14 17.14
C THR A 35 -4.99 -31.53 16.64
N ASP A 36 -6.21 -31.97 16.91
CA ASP A 36 -6.71 -33.30 16.55
C ASP A 36 -6.84 -33.48 15.03
N ASN A 37 -7.13 -32.40 14.29
CA ASN A 37 -7.26 -32.42 12.83
C ASN A 37 -6.00 -31.96 12.09
N ASN A 38 -4.88 -31.79 12.80
CA ASN A 38 -3.59 -31.42 12.24
C ASN A 38 -3.65 -30.15 11.36
N PHE A 39 -4.49 -29.17 11.75
CA PHE A 39 -4.54 -27.88 11.06
C PHE A 39 -3.27 -27.10 11.39
N PRO A 40 -2.39 -26.81 10.41
CA PRO A 40 -1.21 -26.00 10.67
C PRO A 40 -1.67 -24.58 10.97
N SER A 41 -1.44 -24.12 12.21
CA SER A 41 -1.68 -22.72 12.57
C SER A 41 -0.88 -21.82 11.64
N ARG A 42 -1.59 -20.91 10.96
CA ARG A 42 -1.00 -19.81 10.18
C ARG A 42 -0.76 -18.56 11.03
N GLU A 43 -0.81 -18.69 12.36
CA GLU A 43 -0.51 -17.57 13.23
C GLU A 43 0.95 -17.17 13.04
N ALA A 44 1.17 -16.01 12.45
CA ALA A 44 2.49 -15.45 12.32
C ALA A 44 3.04 -15.22 13.72
N GLN A 45 4.22 -15.78 14.04
CA GLN A 45 4.90 -15.48 15.28
C GLN A 45 4.93 -13.96 15.47
N ARG A 46 4.46 -13.50 16.64
CA ARG A 46 4.46 -12.09 17.01
C ARG A 46 5.91 -11.65 17.21
N VAL A 47 6.59 -11.33 16.12
CA VAL A 47 7.94 -10.77 16.17
C VAL A 47 7.80 -9.39 16.78
N GLU A 48 8.29 -9.22 18.01
CA GLU A 48 8.48 -7.90 18.58
C GLU A 48 9.35 -7.10 17.60
N LEU A 49 8.76 -6.09 16.97
CA LEU A 49 9.44 -5.19 16.05
C LEU A 49 10.47 -4.41 16.88
N GLY A 50 11.67 -4.98 17.02
CA GLY A 50 12.82 -4.27 17.56
C GLY A 50 13.02 -2.94 16.82
N PRO A 51 13.73 -1.98 17.43
CA PRO A 51 13.89 -0.64 16.86
C PRO A 51 14.38 -0.75 15.42
N LYS A 52 13.58 -0.21 14.48
CA LYS A 52 13.87 -0.22 13.04
C LYS A 52 15.33 0.21 12.86
N ARG A 53 16.20 -0.73 12.47
CA ARG A 53 17.61 -0.43 12.20
C ARG A 53 17.65 0.75 11.24
N LYS A 54 18.12 1.91 11.72
CA LYS A 54 18.48 3.03 10.84
C LYS A 54 19.47 2.47 9.83
N ARG A 55 19.07 2.43 8.56
CA ARG A 55 19.96 2.05 7.47
C ARG A 55 21.01 3.15 7.36
N PHE A 56 22.14 2.97 8.03
CA PHE A 56 23.30 3.83 7.85
C PHE A 56 23.75 3.72 6.39
N GLY A 57 23.76 4.84 5.66
CA GLY A 57 24.38 4.92 4.33
C GLY A 57 23.44 5.18 3.14
N ALA A 58 22.13 5.28 3.30
CA ALA A 58 21.26 5.74 2.20
C ALA A 58 20.95 7.22 2.41
N ALA A 59 21.70 8.11 1.75
CA ALA A 59 21.19 9.46 1.47
C ALA A 59 19.77 9.30 0.91
N SER A 60 18.79 9.97 1.53
CA SER A 60 17.38 9.74 1.24
C SER A 60 17.07 10.21 -0.18
N LYS A 61 17.16 9.29 -1.15
CA LYS A 61 16.66 9.55 -2.50
C LYS A 61 15.16 9.69 -2.37
N VAL A 62 14.66 10.89 -2.67
CA VAL A 62 13.23 11.19 -2.67
C VAL A 62 12.67 10.85 -4.05
N GLN A 63 11.51 10.20 -4.08
CA GLN A 63 10.81 9.92 -5.33
C GLN A 63 10.14 11.19 -5.84
N PHE A 64 10.39 11.51 -7.10
CA PHE A 64 9.82 12.68 -7.77
C PHE A 64 8.77 12.21 -8.78
N ASN A 65 7.50 12.33 -8.43
CA ASN A 65 6.37 11.89 -9.26
C ASN A 65 5.84 13.05 -10.10
N ILE A 66 6.25 13.13 -11.36
CA ILE A 66 5.75 14.12 -12.32
C ILE A 66 5.10 13.41 -13.51
N ARG A 67 4.06 14.05 -14.05
CA ARG A 67 3.48 13.71 -15.36
C ARG A 67 4.12 14.58 -16.44
N VAL A 68 4.56 13.96 -17.52
CA VAL A 68 5.17 14.62 -18.67
C VAL A 68 4.46 14.17 -19.94
N ASP A 69 4.61 14.93 -21.01
CA ASP A 69 4.12 14.54 -22.32
C ASP A 69 4.90 13.33 -22.85
N ALA A 70 4.23 12.50 -23.65
CA ALA A 70 4.83 11.27 -24.19
C ALA A 70 6.07 11.55 -25.06
N ALA A 71 6.05 12.66 -25.81
CA ALA A 71 7.17 13.07 -26.65
C ALA A 71 8.42 13.43 -25.81
N ASP A 72 8.22 14.11 -24.68
CA ASP A 72 9.31 14.47 -23.78
C ASP A 72 9.86 13.26 -23.03
N GLN A 73 8.98 12.32 -22.66
CA GLN A 73 9.39 11.05 -22.08
C GLN A 73 10.28 10.27 -23.05
N GLU A 74 9.86 10.10 -24.30
CA GLU A 74 10.65 9.40 -25.33
C GLU A 74 12.00 10.09 -25.56
N ARG A 75 12.00 11.42 -25.70
CA ARG A 75 13.21 12.21 -25.86
C ARG A 75 14.16 12.04 -24.68
N PHE A 76 13.63 11.97 -23.46
CA PHE A 76 14.43 11.78 -22.24
C PHE A 76 15.11 10.41 -22.22
N TYR A 77 14.40 9.34 -22.58
CA TYR A 77 14.99 8.00 -22.68
C TYR A 77 16.04 7.90 -23.79
N ARG A 78 15.77 8.48 -24.96
CA ARG A 78 16.73 8.50 -26.07
C ARG A 78 18.06 9.17 -25.66
N ILE A 79 17.98 10.31 -24.98
CA ILE A 79 19.17 11.00 -24.47
C ILE A 79 19.91 10.16 -23.42
N ALA A 80 19.19 9.42 -22.58
CA ALA A 80 19.81 8.53 -21.60
C ALA A 80 20.61 7.42 -22.30
N GLU A 81 20.02 6.80 -23.34
CA GLU A 81 20.65 5.75 -24.13
C GLU A 81 21.87 6.26 -24.89
N GLU A 82 21.73 7.36 -25.63
CA GLU A 82 22.82 8.00 -26.39
C GLU A 82 24.02 8.36 -25.50
N ARG A 83 23.77 8.74 -24.24
CA ARG A 83 24.81 9.14 -23.28
C ARG A 83 25.28 8.00 -22.37
N GLY A 84 24.77 6.78 -22.55
CA GLY A 84 25.11 5.62 -21.72
C GLY A 84 24.73 5.78 -20.25
N ILE A 85 23.71 6.57 -19.94
CA ILE A 85 23.28 6.85 -18.57
C ILE A 85 22.28 5.78 -18.13
N SER A 86 22.69 4.95 -17.18
CA SER A 86 21.85 3.87 -16.63
C SER A 86 20.87 4.33 -15.55
N LYS A 87 21.10 5.49 -14.94
CA LYS A 87 20.26 6.04 -13.86
C LYS A 87 19.59 7.33 -14.32
N LEU A 88 18.27 7.29 -14.51
CA LEU A 88 17.50 8.45 -14.96
C LEU A 88 17.62 9.66 -14.01
N GLY A 89 17.78 9.43 -12.70
CA GLY A 89 18.03 10.51 -11.74
C GLY A 89 19.33 11.27 -12.01
N ASP A 90 20.35 10.61 -12.55
CA ASP A 90 21.63 11.24 -12.89
C ASP A 90 21.49 12.10 -14.16
N LEU A 91 20.68 11.66 -15.14
CA LEU A 91 20.33 12.49 -16.29
C LEU A 91 19.50 13.72 -15.86
N PHE A 92 18.53 13.52 -14.97
CA PHE A 92 17.71 14.60 -14.45
C PHE A 92 18.55 15.67 -13.75
N GLY A 93 19.52 15.27 -12.91
CA GLY A 93 20.47 16.21 -12.30
C GLY A 93 21.22 17.05 -13.34
N ARG A 94 21.76 16.41 -14.39
CA ARG A 94 22.47 17.12 -15.48
C ARG A 94 21.55 18.10 -16.24
N CYS A 95 20.27 17.77 -16.38
CA CYS A 95 19.30 18.69 -16.99
C CYS A 95 19.08 19.94 -16.12
N LEU A 96 19.04 19.77 -14.79
CA LEU A 96 18.94 20.90 -13.86
C LEU A 96 20.20 21.76 -13.89
N ASP A 97 21.38 21.15 -13.81
CA ASP A 97 22.66 21.88 -13.87
C ASP A 97 22.77 22.71 -15.15
N ALA A 98 22.41 22.12 -16.30
CA ALA A 98 22.41 22.82 -17.59
C ALA A 98 21.39 23.98 -17.63
N LEU A 99 20.24 23.85 -16.97
CA LEU A 99 19.25 24.92 -16.87
C LEU A 99 19.82 26.10 -16.06
N GLU A 100 20.43 25.82 -14.90
CA GLU A 100 21.04 26.84 -14.04
C GLU A 100 22.22 27.55 -14.72
N GLU A 101 23.04 26.84 -15.49
CA GLU A 101 24.11 27.43 -16.29
C GLU A 101 23.57 28.38 -17.37
N LEU A 102 22.49 27.99 -18.05
CA LEU A 102 21.84 28.83 -19.06
C LEU A 102 21.26 30.10 -18.46
N GLU A 103 20.73 30.04 -17.23
CA GLU A 103 20.23 31.22 -16.51
C GLU A 103 21.37 32.17 -16.15
N LYS A 104 22.48 31.65 -15.61
CA LYS A 104 23.69 32.45 -15.30
C LYS A 104 24.21 33.18 -16.53
N ILE A 105 24.34 32.48 -17.66
CA ILE A 105 24.80 33.08 -18.92
C ILE A 105 23.85 34.20 -19.39
N LYS A 106 22.54 34.05 -19.19
CA LYS A 106 21.57 35.10 -19.55
C LYS A 106 21.69 36.33 -18.66
N THR A 107 21.90 36.14 -17.36
CA THR A 107 22.08 37.24 -16.41
C THR A 107 23.37 38.01 -16.68
N ASP A 108 24.47 37.30 -16.96
CA ASP A 108 25.77 37.92 -17.28
C ASP A 108 25.76 38.70 -18.60
N ARG A 109 24.88 38.35 -19.55
CA ARG A 109 24.70 39.08 -20.81
C ARG A 109 23.75 40.27 -20.72
N ALA A 110 23.00 40.38 -19.63
CA ALA A 110 22.05 41.47 -19.40
C ALA A 110 22.67 42.65 -18.63
N HIS A 111 23.90 42.49 -18.13
CA HIS A 111 24.73 43.52 -17.51
C HIS A 111 25.87 43.96 -18.43
#